data_AF-F8JIH2-F1
#
_entry.id   AF-F8JIH2-F1
#
_cell.length_a   1.000
_cell.length_b   1.000
_cell.length_c   1.000
_cell.angle_alpha   90.00
_cell.angle_beta   90.00
_cell.angle_gamma   90.00
#
_symmetry.space_group_name_H-M   'P 1'
#
loop_
_entity.id
_entity.type
_entity.pdbx_description
1 polymer ?
#
loop_
_entity_poly.entity_id
_entity_poly.type
_entity_poly.pdbx_seq_one_letter_code
_entity_poly.pdbx_strand_id
1 'polypeptide(L)'
;MASVGALIVAFLCAGAEASFAHSGTADEQQACTPDVFRLCSAQIPSETRIVACLNKNMAKLSPACRDVMRGDKPKANARKKH
;
A
#
# COMPACT_ATOMS: atom_id res chain seq x y z
N MET A 1 14.22 42.36 26.43
CA MET A 1 15.68 42.42 26.26
C MET A 1 16.06 41.37 25.22
N ALA A 2 16.21 41.75 23.94
CA ALA A 2 17.49 41.82 23.22
C ALA A 2 18.34 40.55 23.42
N SER A 3 18.52 39.69 22.41
CA SER A 3 19.38 40.03 21.27
C SER A 3 18.91 39.44 19.94
N VAL A 4 18.63 40.35 19.01
CA VAL A 4 18.65 40.11 17.57
C VAL A 4 20.10 39.83 17.15
N GLY A 5 20.42 38.58 16.87
CA GLY A 5 21.70 38.15 16.31
C GLY A 5 21.49 37.54 14.93
N ALA A 6 20.99 38.35 13.99
CA ALA A 6 20.91 37.97 12.59
C ALA A 6 22.32 37.94 12.00
N LEU A 7 22.92 36.75 11.81
CA LEU A 7 23.91 36.46 10.77
C LEU A 7 24.15 34.93 10.65
N ILE A 8 23.78 34.39 9.48
CA ILE A 8 24.44 33.27 8.78
C ILE A 8 24.17 31.84 9.31
N VAL A 9 23.23 31.13 8.69
CA VAL A 9 23.43 29.94 7.83
C VAL A 9 22.03 29.51 7.35
N ALA A 10 21.75 29.81 6.09
CA ALA A 10 20.73 29.10 5.34
C ALA A 10 21.08 27.60 5.32
N PHE A 11 20.06 26.75 5.19
CA PHE A 11 20.18 25.32 4.87
C PHE A 11 20.31 24.38 6.08
N LEU A 12 19.20 24.08 6.75
CA LEU A 12 19.04 22.81 7.48
C LEU A 12 17.83 22.04 6.96
N CYS A 13 18.17 21.14 6.04
CA CYS A 13 17.52 19.93 5.56
C CYS A 13 16.01 19.74 5.79
N ALA A 14 15.33 19.71 4.65
CA ALA A 14 14.29 18.76 4.29
C ALA A 14 14.25 17.49 5.17
N GLY A 15 13.09 17.27 5.77
CA GLY A 15 12.71 16.02 6.41
C GLY A 15 11.21 15.83 6.30
N ALA A 16 10.69 15.83 5.07
CA ALA A 16 9.33 15.36 4.82
C ALA A 16 9.33 13.83 4.95
N GLU A 17 9.26 13.33 6.17
CA GLU A 17 8.98 11.91 6.42
C GLU A 17 7.49 11.65 6.20
N ALA A 18 7.08 11.71 4.94
CA ALA A 18 5.80 11.15 4.51
C ALA A 18 5.93 9.62 4.55
N SER A 19 5.80 9.05 5.75
CA SER A 19 5.53 7.62 5.91
C SER A 19 4.11 7.37 5.39
N PHE A 20 3.98 7.22 4.07
CA PHE A 20 2.75 6.75 3.47
C PHE A 20 2.50 5.34 3.98
N ALA A 21 1.55 5.22 4.91
CA ALA A 21 0.94 3.95 5.26
C ALA A 21 0.36 3.36 3.98
N HIS A 22 1.09 2.40 3.40
CA HIS A 22 0.74 1.77 2.14
C HIS A 22 -0.32 0.70 2.37
N SER A 23 -1.51 1.12 2.77
CA SER A 23 -2.72 0.33 2.50
C SER A 23 -2.79 0.22 0.98
N GLY A 24 -2.72 -1.01 0.45
CA GLY A 24 -2.63 -1.26 -0.99
C GLY A 24 -3.61 -0.38 -1.79
N THR A 25 -3.17 0.05 -2.97
CA THR A 25 -3.95 0.94 -3.83
C THR A 25 -5.33 0.33 -4.14
N ALA A 26 -6.32 1.16 -4.46
CA ALA A 26 -7.67 0.67 -4.78
C ALA A 26 -7.66 -0.40 -5.89
N ASP A 27 -6.74 -0.28 -6.84
CA ASP A 27 -6.50 -1.25 -7.91
C ASP A 27 -5.98 -2.60 -7.36
N GLU A 28 -5.03 -2.58 -6.43
CA GLU A 28 -4.53 -3.77 -5.74
C GLU A 28 -5.64 -4.48 -4.94
N GLN A 29 -6.54 -3.71 -4.31
CA GLN A 29 -7.70 -4.28 -3.64
C GLN A 29 -8.66 -4.96 -4.63
N GLN A 30 -8.92 -4.33 -5.78
CA GLN A 30 -9.77 -4.89 -6.84
C GLN A 30 -9.22 -6.22 -7.38
N ALA A 31 -7.90 -6.37 -7.49
CA ALA A 31 -7.26 -7.63 -7.89
C ALA A 31 -7.55 -8.76 -6.88
N CYS A 32 -7.63 -8.44 -5.60
CA CYS A 32 -7.91 -9.40 -4.53
C CYS A 32 -9.41 -9.59 -4.23
N THR A 33 -10.28 -8.65 -4.60
CA THR A 33 -11.74 -8.73 -4.40
C THR A 33 -12.37 -10.09 -4.75
N PRO A 34 -12.14 -10.70 -5.93
CA PRO A 34 -12.75 -12.00 -6.24
C PRO A 34 -12.27 -13.13 -5.31
N ASP A 35 -11.01 -13.11 -4.89
CA ASP A 35 -10.46 -14.07 -3.94
C ASP A 35 -11.01 -13.85 -2.52
N VAL A 36 -11.19 -12.60 -2.11
CA VAL A 36 -11.81 -12.24 -0.82
C VAL A 36 -13.22 -12.80 -0.74
N PHE A 37 -14.06 -12.57 -1.75
CA PHE A 37 -15.43 -13.07 -1.74
C PHE A 37 -15.51 -14.60 -1.76
N ARG A 38 -14.58 -15.27 -2.44
CA ARG A 38 -14.57 -16.74 -2.55
C ARG A 38 -13.98 -17.45 -1.33
N LEU A 39 -12.93 -16.89 -0.74
CA LEU A 39 -12.12 -17.56 0.30
C LEU A 39 -12.29 -16.94 1.69
N CYS A 40 -12.57 -15.63 1.78
CA CYS A 40 -12.48 -14.83 2.99
C CYS A 40 -13.75 -13.99 3.26
N SER A 41 -14.90 -14.39 2.71
CA SER A 41 -16.16 -13.62 2.82
C SER A 41 -16.61 -13.42 4.26
N ALA A 42 -16.30 -14.36 5.16
CA ALA A 42 -16.61 -14.26 6.59
C ALA A 42 -15.80 -13.19 7.35
N GLN A 43 -14.84 -12.52 6.69
CA GLN A 43 -13.95 -11.54 7.29
C GLN A 43 -14.35 -10.11 6.90
N ILE A 44 -15.27 -9.96 5.95
CA ILE A 44 -15.89 -8.68 5.59
C ILE A 44 -16.68 -8.17 6.81
N PRO A 45 -16.56 -6.88 7.19
CA PRO A 45 -15.88 -5.78 6.49
C PRO A 45 -14.46 -5.47 6.99
N SER A 46 -13.84 -6.33 7.80
CA SER A 46 -12.55 -6.04 8.43
C SER A 46 -11.39 -6.26 7.47
N GLU A 47 -10.82 -5.19 6.91
CA GLU A 47 -9.66 -5.24 6.03
C GLU A 47 -8.48 -6.01 6.65
N THR A 48 -8.16 -5.76 7.92
CA THR A 48 -7.05 -6.45 8.60
C THR A 48 -7.26 -7.96 8.66
N ARG A 49 -8.49 -8.41 8.89
CA ARG A 49 -8.82 -9.85 8.90
C ARG A 49 -8.84 -10.43 7.49
N ILE A 50 -9.27 -9.65 6.50
CA ILE A 50 -9.22 -10.04 5.10
C ILE A 50 -7.76 -10.27 4.67
N VAL A 51 -6.86 -9.32 4.92
CA VAL A 51 -5.42 -9.43 4.59
C VAL A 51 -4.81 -10.65 5.28
N ALA A 52 -5.13 -10.88 6.56
CA ALA A 52 -4.67 -12.07 7.27
C ALA A 52 -5.20 -13.38 6.66
N CYS A 53 -6.45 -13.39 6.21
CA CYS A 53 -7.06 -14.54 5.54
C CYS A 53 -6.43 -14.80 4.16
N LEU A 54 -6.20 -13.76 3.37
CA LEU A 54 -5.51 -13.85 2.07
C LEU A 54 -4.10 -14.39 2.27
N ASN A 55 -3.36 -13.87 3.26
CA ASN A 55 -1.99 -14.33 3.58
C ASN A 55 -1.95 -15.83 3.94
N LYS A 56 -2.93 -16.32 4.71
CA LYS A 56 -3.06 -17.76 5.00
C LYS A 56 -3.41 -18.62 3.78
N ASN A 57 -4.04 -18.02 2.77
CA ASN A 57 -4.53 -18.73 1.58
C ASN A 57 -3.72 -18.43 0.31
N MET A 58 -2.46 -17.96 0.43
CA MET A 58 -1.57 -17.62 -0.70
C MET A 58 -1.58 -18.62 -1.86
N ALA A 59 -1.60 -19.93 -1.56
CA ALA A 59 -1.62 -20.99 -2.56
C ALA A 59 -2.93 -21.07 -3.38
N LYS A 60 -4.04 -20.59 -2.81
CA LYS A 60 -5.39 -20.62 -3.41
C LYS A 60 -5.80 -19.29 -4.05
N LEU A 61 -5.03 -18.23 -3.85
CA LEU A 61 -5.26 -16.93 -4.47
C LEU A 61 -5.05 -17.00 -5.98
N SER A 62 -5.77 -16.14 -6.71
CA SER A 62 -5.49 -15.87 -8.12
C SER A 62 -4.06 -15.35 -8.30
N PRO A 63 -3.47 -15.53 -9.50
CA PRO A 63 -2.14 -15.01 -9.80
C PRO A 63 -2.02 -13.50 -9.54
N ALA A 64 -3.04 -12.73 -9.90
CA ALA A 64 -3.07 -11.28 -9.74
C ALA A 64 -3.03 -10.87 -8.25
N CYS A 65 -3.91 -11.42 -7.42
CA CYS A 65 -3.91 -11.10 -5.98
C CYS A 65 -2.64 -11.59 -5.27
N ARG A 66 -2.08 -12.72 -5.72
CA ARG A 66 -0.84 -13.25 -5.17
C ARG A 66 0.36 -12.34 -5.46
N ASP A 67 0.41 -11.75 -6.65
CA ASP A 67 1.43 -10.77 -7.05
C ASP A 67 1.41 -9.58 -6.08
N VAL A 68 0.23 -8.95 -5.95
CA VAL A 68 -0.03 -7.83 -5.02
C VAL A 68 0.44 -8.14 -3.60
N MET A 69 0.07 -9.32 -3.08
CA MET A 69 0.40 -9.71 -1.72
C MET A 69 1.87 -10.09 -1.52
N ARG A 70 2.59 -10.45 -2.59
CA ARG A 70 4.05 -10.68 -2.55
C ARG A 70 4.84 -9.38 -2.60
N GLY A 71 4.18 -8.25 -2.87
CA GLY A 71 4.85 -6.98 -3.13
C GLY A 71 5.48 -6.90 -4.52
N ASP A 72 5.28 -7.94 -5.36
CA ASP A 72 5.41 -7.82 -6.80
C ASP A 72 4.22 -6.97 -7.21
N LYS A 73 4.43 -5.67 -7.35
CA LYS A 73 3.38 -4.78 -7.83
C LYS A 73 3.21 -5.09 -9.30
N PRO A 74 2.13 -5.75 -9.78
CA PRO A 74 1.80 -5.59 -11.16
C PRO A 74 1.40 -4.13 -11.25
N LYS A 75 2.23 -3.33 -11.93
CA LYS A 75 1.89 -1.98 -12.34
C LYS A 75 0.68 -2.07 -13.26
N ALA A 76 -0.51 -2.26 -12.70
CA ALA A 76 -1.76 -1.99 -13.38
C ALA A 76 -1.66 -0.51 -13.78
N ASN A 77 -1.44 -0.28 -15.07
CA ASN A 77 -1.24 1.02 -15.72
C ASN A 77 0.19 1.58 -15.83
N ALA A 78 1.24 0.75 -15.93
CA ALA A 78 2.47 1.15 -16.65
C ALA A 78 2.51 0.68 -18.12
N ARG A 79 1.43 0.05 -18.61
CA ARG A 79 1.26 -0.34 -20.02
C ARG A 79 0.02 0.32 -20.64
N LYS A 80 -0.03 1.65 -20.62
CA LYS A 80 -0.82 2.39 -21.62
C LYS A 80 -0.07 3.63 -22.08
N LYS A 81 0.85 3.42 -23.02
CA LYS A 81 1.26 4.42 -24.02
C LYS A 81 1.66 3.70 -25.30
N HIS A 82 0.65 3.42 -26.13
CA HIS A 82 0.81 3.52 -27.58
C HIS A 82 0.80 5.01 -27.94
#